data_AF-A0A350P700-F1
#
_entry.id   AF-A0A350P700-F1
#
_cell.length_a   1.000
_cell.length_b   1.000
_cell.length_c   1.000
_cell.angle_alpha   90.00
_cell.angle_beta   90.00
_cell.angle_gamma   90.00
#
_symmetry.space_group_name_H-M   'P 1'
#
loop_
_entity.id
_entity.type
_entity.pdbx_description
1 polymer ?
#
loop_
_entity_poly.entity_id
_entity_poly.type
_entity_poly.pdbx_seq_one_letter_code
_entity_poly.pdbx_strand_id
1 'polypeptide(L)'
;MRPSKDNPNGYWEDELIVDINEKLLHSLGYQWCSLVWLNLADLRQSKLYEALRQKAVNYLQKLLAKNKKVSLKDPRMCILLPFWLDVFKELDTDIKVVLVKRHVHAIANSLLTRDQFDNEYASQLIYLHWAAIVRFLPKSYSRILINYEEVRRDEIGIRKSLMTFLDVESSVPSNLFEEKLEHHATSSSEASASGFTWQQEMLMGFPNANVDEDRIKSLATFYYALNAAYGKRKLRQYIINEIKSFADNYKTKKVILYGASEFASILIGQLSDAIVLSVDYAASEDHQIARFGKCFCAPHLIRETEHDVIVVAVTGRKDELIHFLSGYTSQPITFAEECLF
;
A
#
# COMPACT_ATOMS: atom_id res chain seq x y z
N MET A 1 -11.45 5.94 19.09
CA MET A 1 -11.60 4.54 18.64
C MET A 1 -11.13 3.59 19.73
N ARG A 2 -11.97 2.62 20.08
CA ARG A 2 -11.71 1.64 21.15
C ARG A 2 -10.63 0.60 20.76
N PRO A 3 -10.00 -0.05 21.74
CA PRO A 3 -9.16 -1.24 21.53
C PRO A 3 -9.83 -2.33 20.68
N SER A 4 -9.01 -3.08 19.96
CA SER A 4 -9.40 -4.30 19.23
C SER A 4 -8.45 -5.45 19.60
N LYS A 5 -8.72 -6.67 19.12
CA LYS A 5 -7.79 -7.80 19.29
C LYS A 5 -6.41 -7.52 18.68
N ASP A 6 -6.37 -6.77 17.58
CA ASP A 6 -5.14 -6.46 16.84
C ASP A 6 -4.41 -5.23 17.39
N ASN A 7 -5.08 -4.40 18.20
CA ASN A 7 -4.48 -3.30 18.94
C ASN A 7 -5.12 -3.17 20.34
N PRO A 8 -4.60 -3.93 21.33
CA PRO A 8 -5.14 -3.99 22.69
C PRO A 8 -5.11 -2.65 23.44
N ASN A 9 -4.22 -1.73 23.05
CA ASN A 9 -4.06 -0.42 23.68
C ASN A 9 -4.96 0.66 23.07
N GLY A 10 -5.75 0.32 22.04
CA GLY A 10 -6.57 1.29 21.32
C GLY A 10 -5.79 2.03 20.25
N TYR A 11 -6.53 2.62 19.31
CA TYR A 11 -5.94 3.28 18.14
C TYR A 11 -5.54 4.73 18.41
N TRP A 12 -5.97 5.29 19.56
CA TRP A 12 -5.81 6.69 19.94
C TRP A 12 -6.34 7.68 18.90
N GLU A 13 -7.20 7.20 17.99
CA GLU A 13 -7.85 7.97 16.94
C GLU A 13 -9.13 8.59 17.47
N ASP A 14 -9.33 9.88 17.16
CA ASP A 14 -10.58 10.58 17.45
C ASP A 14 -11.69 10.08 16.52
N GLU A 15 -12.80 9.61 17.08
CA GLU A 15 -13.88 8.97 16.30
C GLU A 15 -14.56 9.91 15.32
N LEU A 16 -14.62 11.21 15.63
CA LEU A 16 -15.19 12.20 14.71
C LEU A 16 -14.24 12.47 13.54
N ILE A 17 -12.93 12.53 13.81
CA ILE A 17 -11.90 12.69 12.78
C ILE A 17 -11.91 11.48 11.85
N VAL A 18 -11.99 10.26 12.41
CA VAL A 18 -12.15 9.02 11.62
C VAL A 18 -13.43 9.07 10.78
N ASP A 19 -14.57 9.45 11.35
CA ASP A 19 -15.84 9.57 10.62
C ASP A 19 -15.74 10.57 9.44
N ILE A 20 -15.09 11.71 9.66
CA ILE A 20 -14.85 12.72 8.61
C ILE A 20 -13.99 12.13 7.49
N ASN A 21 -12.86 11.50 7.84
CA ASN A 21 -11.94 10.90 6.87
C ASN A 21 -12.61 9.79 6.07
N GLU A 22 -13.30 8.87 6.75
CA GLU A 22 -14.01 7.77 6.12
C GLU A 22 -15.10 8.31 5.18
N LYS A 23 -15.93 9.25 5.61
CA LYS A 23 -16.99 9.83 4.75
C LYS A 23 -16.41 10.54 3.53
N LEU A 24 -15.32 11.28 3.70
CA LEU A 24 -14.69 11.98 2.59
C LEU A 24 -14.08 10.99 1.59
N LEU A 25 -13.33 9.98 2.05
CA LEU A 25 -12.80 8.92 1.18
C LEU A 25 -13.93 8.16 0.46
N HIS A 26 -14.98 7.77 1.18
CA HIS A 26 -16.12 7.06 0.60
C HIS A 26 -16.85 7.90 -0.44
N SER A 27 -16.95 9.23 -0.24
CA SER A 27 -17.55 10.14 -1.25
C SER A 27 -16.77 10.19 -2.56
N LEU A 28 -15.49 9.81 -2.53
CA LEU A 28 -14.59 9.69 -3.67
C LEU A 28 -14.50 8.25 -4.21
N GLY A 29 -15.26 7.31 -3.63
CA GLY A 29 -15.22 5.89 -4.01
C GLY A 29 -14.06 5.10 -3.40
N TYR A 30 -13.38 5.65 -2.40
CA TYR A 30 -12.21 5.04 -1.76
C TYR A 30 -12.49 4.61 -0.32
N GLN A 31 -11.62 3.75 0.20
CA GLN A 31 -11.52 3.37 1.61
C GLN A 31 -10.08 3.55 2.09
N TRP A 32 -9.83 3.38 3.39
CA TRP A 32 -8.50 3.60 3.98
C TRP A 32 -7.39 2.73 3.33
N CYS A 33 -7.74 1.53 2.86
CA CYS A 33 -6.81 0.61 2.23
C CYS A 33 -6.77 0.75 0.70
N SER A 34 -7.43 1.74 0.10
CA SER A 34 -7.37 1.95 -1.35
C SER A 34 -5.99 2.45 -1.77
N LEU A 35 -5.40 1.80 -2.77
CA LEU A 35 -4.25 2.30 -3.51
C LEU A 35 -4.69 3.47 -4.39
N VAL A 36 -4.63 4.68 -3.84
CA VAL A 36 -5.10 5.89 -4.52
C VAL A 36 -3.99 6.94 -4.61
N TRP A 37 -3.83 7.52 -5.80
CA TRP A 37 -3.10 8.76 -5.99
C TRP A 37 -4.09 9.92 -6.11
N LEU A 38 -4.30 10.63 -5.00
CA LEU A 38 -5.40 11.59 -4.89
C LEU A 38 -5.26 12.76 -5.88
N ASN A 39 -6.32 13.01 -6.63
CA ASN A 39 -6.48 14.19 -7.47
C ASN A 39 -7.15 15.32 -6.66
N LEU A 40 -6.50 16.49 -6.60
CA LEU A 40 -7.00 17.64 -5.85
C LEU A 40 -8.31 18.21 -6.41
N ALA A 41 -8.53 18.12 -7.73
CA ALA A 41 -9.76 18.58 -8.35
C ALA A 41 -10.94 17.72 -7.87
N ASP A 42 -10.79 16.40 -7.94
CA ASP A 42 -11.82 15.44 -7.52
C ASP A 42 -12.12 15.56 -6.02
N LEU A 43 -11.07 15.71 -5.19
CA LEU A 43 -11.21 15.97 -3.76
C LEU A 43 -12.10 17.20 -3.49
N ARG A 44 -11.78 18.33 -4.11
CA ARG A 44 -12.51 19.60 -3.90
C ARG A 44 -13.91 19.61 -4.51
N GLN A 45 -14.14 18.79 -5.54
CA GLN A 45 -15.45 18.64 -6.18
C GLN A 45 -16.37 17.66 -5.43
N SER A 46 -15.88 16.94 -4.41
CA SER A 46 -16.74 16.12 -3.57
C SER A 46 -17.88 16.95 -2.97
N LYS A 47 -19.11 16.48 -3.15
CA LYS A 47 -20.32 17.11 -2.58
C LYS A 47 -20.27 17.19 -1.05
N LEU A 48 -19.43 16.37 -0.40
CA LEU A 48 -19.26 16.39 1.06
C LEU A 48 -18.13 17.31 1.52
N TYR A 49 -17.29 17.84 0.62
CA TYR A 49 -16.07 18.55 0.98
C TYR A 49 -16.33 19.71 1.95
N GLU A 50 -17.14 20.69 1.55
CA GLU A 50 -17.42 21.88 2.35
C GLU A 50 -18.17 21.55 3.65
N ALA A 51 -19.15 20.64 3.59
CA ALA A 51 -19.91 20.22 4.77
C ALA A 51 -19.01 19.54 5.82
N LEU A 52 -18.09 18.68 5.37
CA LEU A 52 -17.12 18.02 6.25
C LEU A 52 -16.02 18.97 6.72
N ARG A 53 -15.59 19.93 5.88
CA ARG A 53 -14.62 20.97 6.29
C ARG A 53 -15.19 21.81 7.43
N GLN A 54 -16.40 22.32 7.27
CA GLN A 54 -17.05 23.12 8.33
C GLN A 54 -17.29 22.30 9.60
N LYS A 55 -17.67 21.02 9.45
CA LYS A 55 -17.81 20.10 10.59
C LYS A 55 -16.48 19.94 11.34
N ALA A 56 -15.37 19.76 10.62
CA ALA A 56 -14.03 19.63 11.19
C ALA A 56 -13.61 20.92 11.90
N VAL A 57 -13.75 22.08 11.26
CA VAL A 57 -13.44 23.41 11.83
C VAL A 57 -14.22 23.63 13.13
N ASN A 58 -15.54 23.47 13.09
CA ASN A 58 -16.41 23.68 14.27
C ASN A 58 -16.05 22.73 15.43
N TYR A 59 -15.63 21.50 15.11
CA TYR A 59 -15.20 20.54 16.13
C TYR A 59 -13.88 20.96 16.76
N LEU A 60 -12.88 21.28 15.93
CA LEU A 60 -11.55 21.66 16.38
C LEU A 60 -11.57 22.98 17.16
N GLN A 61 -12.38 23.96 16.76
CA GLN A 61 -12.62 25.18 17.54
C GLN A 61 -13.12 24.86 18.95
N LYS A 62 -14.07 23.92 19.10
CA LYS A 62 -14.57 23.50 20.42
C LYS A 62 -13.52 22.78 21.25
N LEU A 63 -12.64 21.99 20.62
CA LEU A 63 -11.53 21.34 21.32
C LEU A 63 -10.49 22.37 21.78
N LEU A 64 -10.12 23.31 20.92
CA LEU A 64 -9.17 24.38 21.21
C LEU A 64 -9.70 25.37 22.26
N ALA A 65 -11.01 25.62 22.31
CA ALA A 65 -11.62 26.43 23.35
C ALA A 65 -11.50 25.80 24.76
N LYS A 66 -11.34 24.47 24.83
CA LYS A 66 -11.23 23.73 26.09
C LYS A 66 -9.80 23.32 26.44
N ASN A 67 -8.90 23.26 25.45
CA ASN A 67 -7.57 22.70 25.60
C ASN A 67 -6.54 23.63 24.97
N LYS A 68 -5.43 23.89 25.68
CA LYS A 68 -4.32 24.70 25.15
C LYS A 68 -3.68 24.11 23.90
N LYS A 69 -3.67 22.78 23.80
CA LYS A 69 -3.08 22.01 22.70
C LYS A 69 -3.99 20.83 22.38
N VAL A 70 -4.15 20.53 21.09
CA VAL A 70 -4.97 19.42 20.59
C VAL A 70 -4.08 18.57 19.70
N SER A 71 -4.09 17.26 19.90
CA SER A 71 -3.41 16.30 19.03
C SER A 71 -4.45 15.57 18.19
N LEU A 72 -4.17 15.45 16.90
CA LEU A 72 -4.99 14.68 15.96
C LEU A 72 -4.13 13.57 15.39
N LYS A 73 -4.69 12.35 15.40
CA LYS A 73 -4.06 11.20 14.77
C LYS A 73 -5.12 10.41 14.04
N ASP A 74 -4.86 10.18 12.76
CA ASP A 74 -5.54 9.20 11.92
C ASP A 74 -4.61 8.94 10.70
N PRO A 75 -4.20 7.69 10.42
CA PRO A 75 -3.34 7.37 9.29
C PRO A 75 -3.86 7.89 7.94
N ARG A 76 -5.18 7.97 7.75
CA ARG A 76 -5.84 8.45 6.52
C ARG A 76 -5.63 9.95 6.29
N MET A 77 -5.24 10.71 7.32
CA MET A 77 -4.92 12.13 7.17
C MET A 77 -3.78 12.37 6.19
N CYS A 78 -2.88 11.40 5.98
CA CYS A 78 -1.83 11.55 4.97
C CYS A 78 -2.42 11.58 3.54
N ILE A 79 -3.43 10.77 3.26
CA ILE A 79 -4.14 10.72 1.98
C ILE A 79 -4.92 12.03 1.79
N LEU A 80 -5.67 12.43 2.82
CA LEU A 80 -6.54 13.61 2.83
C LEU A 80 -5.84 14.90 3.29
N LEU A 81 -4.50 14.94 3.26
CA LEU A 81 -3.75 16.06 3.81
C LEU A 81 -4.18 17.43 3.23
N PRO A 82 -4.45 17.57 1.92
CA PRO A 82 -4.95 18.83 1.36
C PRO A 82 -6.25 19.32 2.02
N PHE A 83 -7.19 18.42 2.33
CA PHE A 83 -8.42 18.77 3.04
C PHE A 83 -8.13 19.29 4.45
N TRP A 84 -7.22 18.63 5.17
CA TRP A 84 -6.85 19.03 6.53
C TRP A 84 -6.06 20.35 6.55
N LEU A 85 -5.23 20.62 5.53
CA LEU A 85 -4.54 21.90 5.40
C LEU A 85 -5.54 23.07 5.23
N ASP A 86 -6.61 22.88 4.46
CA ASP A 86 -7.67 23.88 4.34
C ASP A 86 -8.40 24.09 5.68
N VAL A 87 -8.68 23.01 6.44
CA VAL A 87 -9.24 23.10 7.81
C VAL A 87 -8.31 23.89 8.73
N PHE A 88 -7.02 23.57 8.76
CA PHE A 88 -6.04 24.24 9.64
C PHE A 88 -5.83 25.70 9.28
N LYS A 89 -5.87 26.04 7.99
CA LYS A 89 -5.80 27.41 7.52
C LYS A 89 -6.98 28.25 8.01
N GLU A 90 -8.19 27.68 8.06
CA GLU A 90 -9.38 28.36 8.57
C GLU A 90 -9.34 28.57 10.10
N LEU A 91 -8.70 27.65 10.82
CA LEU A 91 -8.54 27.75 12.28
C LEU A 91 -7.50 28.79 12.73
N ASP A 92 -6.59 29.20 11.84
CA ASP A 92 -5.48 30.11 12.13
C ASP A 92 -4.64 29.67 13.36
N THR A 93 -4.29 28.39 13.39
CA THR A 93 -3.54 27.77 14.50
C THR A 93 -2.13 27.37 14.09
N ASP A 94 -1.18 27.45 15.04
CA ASP A 94 0.14 26.84 14.87
C ASP A 94 0.02 25.31 14.81
N ILE A 95 0.56 24.70 13.76
CA ILE A 95 0.51 23.27 13.52
C ILE A 95 1.91 22.69 13.56
N LYS A 96 2.08 21.68 14.41
CA LYS A 96 3.30 20.86 14.51
C LYS A 96 3.00 19.45 14.04
N VAL A 97 3.83 18.92 13.14
CA VAL A 97 3.62 17.61 12.52
C VAL A 97 4.61 16.59 13.07
N VAL A 98 4.08 15.51 13.63
CA VAL A 98 4.87 14.34 14.04
C VAL A 98 4.73 13.27 12.96
N LEU A 99 5.81 13.01 12.24
CA LEU A 99 5.89 11.95 11.25
C LEU A 99 6.41 10.70 11.94
N VAL A 100 5.71 9.58 11.80
CA VAL A 100 6.15 8.29 12.33
C VAL A 100 6.51 7.39 11.16
N LYS A 101 7.78 7.03 11.07
CA LYS A 101 8.32 6.07 10.09
C LYS A 101 8.50 4.74 10.78
N ARG A 102 8.15 3.65 10.10
CA ARG A 102 8.45 2.29 10.52
C ARG A 102 8.97 1.54 9.30
N HIS A 103 9.82 0.55 9.53
CA HIS A 103 10.37 -0.29 8.48
C HIS A 103 9.24 -0.94 7.66
N VAL A 104 9.32 -0.82 6.33
CA VAL A 104 8.24 -1.18 5.39
C VAL A 104 7.85 -2.65 5.56
N HIS A 105 8.83 -3.55 5.72
CA HIS A 105 8.57 -4.97 5.94
C HIS A 105 7.79 -5.24 7.23
N ALA A 106 8.09 -4.50 8.32
CA ALA A 106 7.38 -4.66 9.58
C ALA A 106 5.91 -4.18 9.48
N ILE A 107 5.67 -3.11 8.71
CA ILE A 107 4.31 -2.65 8.41
C ILE A 107 3.58 -3.69 7.54
N ALA A 108 4.22 -4.19 6.49
CA ALA A 108 3.65 -5.19 5.58
C ALA A 108 3.24 -6.48 6.32
N ASN A 109 4.10 -7.02 7.17
CA ASN A 109 3.77 -8.20 7.98
C ASN A 109 2.60 -7.93 8.95
N SER A 110 2.52 -6.72 9.51
CA SER A 110 1.39 -6.34 10.37
C SER A 110 0.07 -6.28 9.59
N LEU A 111 0.08 -5.71 8.38
CA LEU A 111 -1.07 -5.69 7.48
C LEU A 111 -1.46 -7.09 6.98
N LEU A 112 -0.48 -7.97 6.71
CA LEU A 112 -0.73 -9.36 6.36
C LEU A 112 -1.43 -10.09 7.51
N THR A 113 -0.94 -9.94 8.74
CA THR A 113 -1.51 -10.61 9.92
C THR A 113 -2.93 -10.13 10.21
N ARG A 114 -3.15 -8.80 10.14
CA ARG A 114 -4.43 -8.17 10.49
C ARG A 114 -5.49 -8.29 9.39
N ASP A 115 -5.12 -7.93 8.16
CA ASP A 115 -6.04 -7.72 7.03
C ASP A 115 -5.87 -8.76 5.91
N GLN A 116 -4.83 -9.60 5.98
CA GLN A 116 -4.46 -10.56 4.93
C GLN A 116 -4.17 -9.88 3.59
N PHE A 117 -3.52 -8.72 3.64
CA PHE A 117 -2.90 -8.08 2.48
C PHE A 117 -1.53 -8.71 2.25
N ASP A 118 -1.25 -9.11 1.02
CA ASP A 118 0.08 -9.60 0.67
C ASP A 118 1.12 -8.47 0.70
N ASN A 119 2.39 -8.86 0.60
CA ASN A 119 3.50 -7.94 0.66
C ASN A 119 3.49 -6.91 -0.48
N GLU A 120 2.98 -7.26 -1.66
CA GLU A 120 2.95 -6.33 -2.79
C GLU A 120 1.90 -5.23 -2.55
N TYR A 121 0.66 -5.62 -2.22
CA TYR A 121 -0.41 -4.70 -1.90
C TYR A 121 -0.05 -3.79 -0.72
N ALA A 122 0.50 -4.38 0.35
CA ALA A 122 0.94 -3.63 1.52
C ALA A 122 2.06 -2.64 1.16
N SER A 123 3.04 -3.02 0.33
CA SER A 123 4.13 -2.14 -0.08
C SER A 123 3.62 -0.95 -0.91
N GLN A 124 2.70 -1.19 -1.84
CA GLN A 124 2.07 -0.11 -2.62
C GLN A 124 1.24 0.82 -1.73
N LEU A 125 0.52 0.27 -0.74
CA LEU A 125 -0.27 1.05 0.20
C LEU A 125 0.62 1.99 1.02
N ILE A 126 1.70 1.45 1.61
CA ILE A 126 2.69 2.20 2.38
C ILE A 126 3.33 3.29 1.51
N TYR A 127 3.77 2.92 0.30
CA TYR A 127 4.40 3.85 -0.64
C TYR A 127 3.48 5.04 -0.94
N LEU A 128 2.22 4.81 -1.31
CA LEU A 128 1.27 5.87 -1.65
C LEU A 128 0.95 6.77 -0.45
N HIS A 129 0.85 6.20 0.76
CA HIS A 129 0.64 6.98 1.99
C HIS A 129 1.80 7.95 2.24
N TRP A 130 3.04 7.46 2.14
CA TRP A 130 4.23 8.28 2.37
C TRP A 130 4.45 9.29 1.25
N ALA A 131 4.23 8.89 -0.01
CA ALA A 131 4.30 9.77 -1.16
C ALA A 131 3.27 10.92 -1.06
N ALA A 132 2.07 10.67 -0.52
CA ALA A 132 1.08 11.72 -0.28
C ALA A 132 1.58 12.76 0.73
N ILE A 133 2.28 12.35 1.80
CA ILE A 133 2.90 13.27 2.75
C ILE A 133 3.96 14.12 2.05
N VAL A 134 4.87 13.49 1.31
CA VAL A 134 5.96 14.19 0.61
C VAL A 134 5.40 15.22 -0.37
N ARG A 135 4.34 14.85 -1.10
CA ARG A 135 3.69 15.72 -2.08
C ARG A 135 2.96 16.90 -1.43
N PHE A 136 2.17 16.65 -0.40
CA PHE A 136 1.20 17.62 0.08
C PHE A 136 1.63 18.38 1.34
N LEU A 137 2.58 17.87 2.13
CA LEU A 137 2.97 18.51 3.40
C LEU A 137 3.92 19.70 3.17
N PRO A 138 3.47 20.96 3.33
CA PRO A 138 4.29 22.11 2.95
C PRO A 138 5.50 22.26 3.86
N LYS A 139 6.68 22.54 3.29
CA LYS A 139 7.96 22.67 4.03
C LYS A 139 7.92 23.72 5.15
N SER A 140 6.99 24.68 5.11
CA SER A 140 6.77 25.69 6.14
C SER A 140 6.25 25.12 7.47
N TYR A 141 5.61 23.94 7.47
CA TYR A 141 5.13 23.32 8.70
C TYR A 141 6.29 22.70 9.47
N SER A 142 6.43 23.12 10.73
CA SER A 142 7.37 22.54 11.68
C SER A 142 7.08 21.06 11.86
N ARG A 143 8.10 20.21 11.75
CA ARG A 143 7.94 18.76 11.76
C ARG A 143 9.09 18.04 12.42
N ILE A 144 8.80 16.90 13.02
CA ILE A 144 9.78 15.95 13.56
C ILE A 144 9.50 14.56 12.98
N LEU A 145 10.55 13.83 12.64
CA LEU A 145 10.48 12.43 12.22
C LEU A 145 10.86 11.53 13.39
N ILE A 146 10.02 10.58 13.73
CA ILE A 146 10.29 9.53 14.70
C ILE A 146 10.37 8.19 13.95
N ASN A 147 11.50 7.51 14.03
CA ASN A 147 11.61 6.13 13.59
C ASN A 147 11.10 5.22 14.71
N TYR A 148 10.09 4.42 14.41
CA TYR A 148 9.45 3.53 15.38
C TYR A 148 10.45 2.54 16.00
N GLU A 149 11.42 2.06 15.21
CA GLU A 149 12.49 1.15 15.66
C GLU A 149 13.37 1.77 16.74
N GLU A 150 13.50 3.10 16.76
CA GLU A 150 14.28 3.82 17.78
C GLU A 150 13.52 3.93 19.11
N VAL A 151 12.17 3.89 19.09
CA VAL A 151 11.34 3.93 20.31
C VAL A 151 11.70 2.78 21.25
N ARG A 152 11.97 1.60 20.70
CA ARG A 152 12.44 0.45 21.47
C ARG A 152 13.81 0.72 22.13
N ARG A 153 14.70 1.42 21.44
CA ARG A 153 16.09 1.62 21.86
C ARG A 153 16.21 2.72 22.91
N ASP A 154 15.47 3.81 22.72
CA ASP A 154 15.52 4.99 23.59
C ASP A 154 14.16 5.73 23.64
N GLU A 155 13.17 5.08 24.27
CA GLU A 155 11.86 5.69 24.46
C GLU A 155 11.95 7.02 25.22
N ILE A 156 12.80 7.10 26.25
CA ILE A 156 12.95 8.27 27.11
C ILE A 156 13.50 9.46 26.29
N GLY A 157 14.53 9.24 25.48
CA GLY A 157 15.10 10.27 24.61
C GLY A 157 14.13 10.74 23.53
N ILE A 158 13.40 9.82 22.91
CA ILE A 158 12.35 10.16 21.93
C ILE A 158 11.23 10.97 22.59
N ARG A 159 10.77 10.54 23.78
CA ARG A 159 9.75 11.26 24.54
C ARG A 159 10.21 12.67 24.90
N LYS A 160 11.45 12.84 25.36
CA LYS A 160 12.05 14.16 25.64
C LYS A 160 12.10 15.04 24.39
N SER A 161 12.46 14.46 23.24
CA SER A 161 12.50 15.16 21.96
C SER A 161 11.10 15.62 21.52
N LEU A 162 10.10 14.75 21.64
CA LEU A 162 8.69 15.07 21.38
C LEU A 162 8.15 16.15 22.33
N MET A 163 8.45 16.04 23.63
CA MET A 163 8.08 17.04 24.64
C MET A 163 8.65 18.41 24.30
N THR A 164 9.93 18.48 23.92
CA THR A 164 10.60 19.72 23.52
C THR A 164 9.98 20.28 22.24
N PHE A 165 9.80 19.43 21.23
CA PHE A 165 9.22 19.83 19.94
C PHE A 165 7.78 20.35 20.08
N LEU A 166 6.94 19.64 20.84
CA LEU A 166 5.54 19.98 21.07
C LEU A 166 5.35 21.05 22.17
N ASP A 167 6.40 21.37 22.92
CA ASP A 167 6.40 22.27 24.08
C ASP A 167 5.42 21.79 25.17
N VAL A 168 5.48 20.50 25.51
CA VAL A 168 4.60 19.89 26.52
C VAL A 168 5.39 19.17 27.59
N GLU A 169 4.85 19.19 28.80
CA GLU A 169 5.26 18.28 29.85
C GLU A 169 4.49 16.98 29.75
N SER A 170 5.07 15.89 30.24
CA SER A 170 4.46 14.58 30.07
C SER A 170 3.98 14.03 31.39
N SER A 171 2.70 13.69 31.44
CA SER A 171 1.99 13.22 32.63
C SER A 171 2.14 11.72 32.90
N VAL A 172 2.87 10.99 32.03
CA VAL A 172 3.00 9.53 32.10
C VAL A 172 4.25 9.15 32.92
N PRO A 173 4.13 8.51 34.08
CA PRO A 173 5.32 8.11 34.85
C PRO A 173 6.07 6.92 34.18
N SER A 174 5.34 6.15 33.37
CA SER A 174 5.69 4.98 32.57
C SER A 174 6.65 5.14 31.39
N ASN A 175 7.46 4.12 31.08
CA ASN A 175 7.65 3.71 29.68
C ASN A 175 6.33 3.10 29.16
N LEU A 176 5.94 3.46 27.95
CA LEU A 176 4.75 3.00 27.24
C LEU A 176 5.06 1.93 26.19
N PHE A 177 6.35 1.72 25.85
CA PHE A 177 6.73 0.70 24.88
C PHE A 177 6.47 -0.70 25.44
N GLU A 178 5.65 -1.48 24.72
CA GLU A 178 5.38 -2.88 25.02
C GLU A 178 5.99 -3.78 23.96
N GLU A 179 7.05 -4.50 24.31
CA GLU A 179 7.76 -5.42 23.40
C GLU A 179 6.82 -6.48 22.78
N LYS A 180 5.76 -6.86 23.50
CA LYS A 180 4.76 -7.85 23.03
C LYS A 180 3.89 -7.36 21.86
N LEU A 181 3.83 -6.05 21.63
CA LEU A 181 3.12 -5.43 20.50
C LEU A 181 4.05 -5.24 19.28
N GLU A 182 5.33 -5.60 19.40
CA GLU A 182 6.29 -5.63 18.31
C GLU A 182 6.34 -7.04 17.70
N HIS A 183 5.74 -7.22 16.53
CA HIS A 183 5.71 -8.53 15.89
C HIS A 183 7.07 -8.92 15.25
N HIS A 184 7.94 -7.96 14.90
CA HIS A 184 9.24 -8.23 14.25
C HIS A 184 10.28 -7.12 14.49
N ALA A 185 11.51 -7.50 14.87
CA ALA A 185 12.66 -6.59 14.96
C ALA A 185 13.35 -6.49 13.58
N THR A 186 13.39 -5.29 13.00
CA THR A 186 14.10 -5.00 11.73
C THR A 186 14.91 -3.70 11.87
N SER A 187 15.99 -3.53 11.10
CA SER A 187 16.81 -2.31 11.14
C SER A 187 16.22 -1.23 10.21
N SER A 188 16.31 0.06 10.57
CA SER A 188 15.73 1.17 9.79
C SER A 188 16.50 1.51 8.50
N SER A 189 17.67 0.91 8.31
CA SER A 189 18.62 1.24 7.22
C SER A 189 18.59 0.27 6.03
N GLU A 190 17.80 -0.80 6.09
CA GLU A 190 17.74 -1.81 5.03
C GLU A 190 16.68 -1.49 3.97
N ALA A 191 16.99 -1.75 2.70
CA ALA A 191 16.01 -1.65 1.63
C ALA A 191 14.94 -2.74 1.80
N SER A 192 13.70 -2.41 1.47
CA SER A 192 12.62 -3.39 1.47
C SER A 192 12.83 -4.36 0.30
N ALA A 193 12.79 -5.66 0.56
CA ALA A 193 12.71 -6.68 -0.48
C ALA A 193 11.34 -6.71 -1.19
N SER A 194 10.39 -5.85 -0.78
CA SER A 194 9.02 -5.77 -1.29
C SER A 194 8.73 -4.40 -1.90
N GLY A 195 7.86 -4.37 -2.92
CA GLY A 195 7.60 -3.20 -3.76
C GLY A 195 8.59 -3.07 -4.92
N PHE A 196 8.40 -2.08 -5.78
CA PHE A 196 9.25 -1.85 -6.94
C PHE A 196 10.60 -1.24 -6.54
N THR A 197 11.69 -1.61 -7.23
CA THR A 197 13.05 -1.11 -6.92
C THR A 197 13.14 0.41 -6.92
N TRP A 198 12.45 1.07 -7.84
CA TRP A 198 12.45 2.54 -7.95
C TRP A 198 11.77 3.24 -6.77
N GLN A 199 10.94 2.53 -6.00
CA GLN A 199 10.26 3.07 -4.83
C GLN A 199 11.20 3.16 -3.62
N GLN A 200 12.30 2.38 -3.61
CA GLN A 200 13.20 2.27 -2.47
C GLN A 200 13.90 3.60 -2.14
N GLU A 201 14.26 4.39 -3.15
CA GLU A 201 14.87 5.70 -2.94
C GLU A 201 13.94 6.62 -2.12
N MET A 202 12.65 6.67 -2.48
CA MET A 202 11.65 7.45 -1.75
C MET A 202 11.43 6.92 -0.33
N LEU A 203 11.27 5.60 -0.18
CA LEU A 203 11.03 4.97 1.13
C LEU A 203 12.20 5.19 2.09
N MET A 204 13.44 5.10 1.59
CA MET A 204 14.64 5.34 2.39
C MET A 204 14.80 6.83 2.72
N GLY A 205 14.63 7.71 1.74
CA GLY A 205 14.77 9.17 1.92
C GLY A 205 13.56 9.88 2.53
N PHE A 206 12.47 9.17 2.84
CA PHE A 206 11.28 9.75 3.47
C PHE A 206 11.64 10.49 4.78
N PRO A 207 11.12 11.72 5.02
CA PRO A 207 10.12 12.45 4.22
C PRO A 207 10.72 13.47 3.22
N ASN A 208 12.03 13.46 3.01
CA ASN A 208 12.73 14.50 2.22
C ASN A 208 13.06 14.07 0.79
N ALA A 209 12.76 12.82 0.43
CA ALA A 209 12.93 12.32 -0.94
C ALA A 209 11.99 12.99 -1.93
N ASN A 210 12.28 12.83 -3.22
CA ASN A 210 11.35 13.17 -4.29
C ASN A 210 10.35 12.04 -4.55
N VAL A 211 9.20 12.40 -5.10
CA VAL A 211 8.18 11.46 -5.57
C VAL A 211 8.11 11.54 -7.09
N ASP A 212 8.22 10.39 -7.75
CA ASP A 212 8.02 10.27 -9.19
C ASP A 212 6.51 10.18 -9.50
N GLU A 213 5.86 11.33 -9.58
CA GLU A 213 4.40 11.39 -9.81
C GLU A 213 3.99 10.77 -11.14
N ASP A 214 4.81 10.88 -12.18
CA ASP A 214 4.47 10.40 -13.51
C ASP A 214 4.50 8.87 -13.55
N ARG A 215 5.44 8.25 -12.84
CA ARG A 215 5.48 6.80 -12.66
C ARG A 215 4.36 6.29 -11.76
N ILE A 216 3.94 7.05 -10.75
CA ILE A 216 2.73 6.70 -9.97
C ILE A 216 1.49 6.74 -10.87
N LYS A 217 1.34 7.78 -11.70
CA LYS A 217 0.19 7.92 -12.61
C LYS A 217 0.18 6.83 -13.68
N SER A 218 1.33 6.40 -14.19
CA SER A 218 1.39 5.31 -15.18
C SER A 218 0.94 3.95 -14.60
N LEU A 219 0.96 3.80 -13.28
CA LEU A 219 0.47 2.61 -12.56
C LEU A 219 -1.02 2.68 -12.21
N ALA A 220 -1.79 3.66 -12.70
CA ALA A 220 -3.21 3.81 -12.36
C ALA A 220 -4.03 2.53 -12.61
N THR A 221 -3.84 1.86 -13.75
CA THR A 221 -4.53 0.59 -14.08
C THR A 221 -4.11 -0.54 -13.14
N PHE A 222 -2.83 -0.60 -12.77
CA PHE A 222 -2.30 -1.57 -11.82
C PHE A 222 -2.91 -1.38 -10.42
N TYR A 223 -2.97 -0.14 -9.93
CA TYR A 223 -3.61 0.19 -8.65
C TYR A 223 -5.12 -0.08 -8.67
N TYR A 224 -5.80 0.19 -9.79
CA TYR A 224 -7.20 -0.15 -9.96
C TYR A 224 -7.44 -1.66 -9.86
N ALA A 225 -6.63 -2.48 -10.56
CA ALA A 225 -6.71 -3.94 -10.51
C ALA A 225 -6.50 -4.48 -9.08
N LEU A 226 -5.49 -3.95 -8.37
CA LEU A 226 -5.23 -4.31 -6.98
C LEU A 226 -6.38 -3.88 -6.06
N ASN A 227 -6.92 -2.67 -6.21
CA ASN A 227 -8.07 -2.22 -5.43
C ASN A 227 -9.29 -3.11 -5.64
N ALA A 228 -9.54 -3.56 -6.87
CA ALA A 228 -10.57 -4.54 -7.16
C ALA A 228 -10.27 -5.84 -6.40
N ALA A 229 -9.07 -6.40 -6.55
CA ALA A 229 -8.68 -7.67 -5.95
C ALA A 229 -8.78 -7.73 -4.41
N TYR A 230 -8.38 -6.66 -3.72
CA TYR A 230 -8.27 -6.64 -2.26
C TYR A 230 -9.38 -5.84 -1.56
N GLY A 231 -10.22 -5.11 -2.31
CA GLY A 231 -11.18 -4.15 -1.75
C GLY A 231 -12.42 -4.76 -1.07
N LYS A 232 -12.78 -6.03 -1.32
CA LYS A 232 -13.94 -6.69 -0.67
C LYS A 232 -13.69 -8.18 -0.43
N ARG A 233 -13.90 -8.67 0.79
CA ARG A 233 -13.83 -10.11 1.16
C ARG A 233 -14.72 -11.01 0.29
N LYS A 234 -15.84 -10.48 -0.22
CA LYS A 234 -16.73 -11.15 -1.20
C LYS A 234 -16.12 -11.23 -2.61
N LEU A 235 -15.30 -10.25 -3.01
CA LEU A 235 -14.62 -10.29 -4.29
C LEU A 235 -13.47 -11.30 -4.28
N ARG A 236 -12.87 -11.61 -3.12
CA ARG A 236 -11.88 -12.70 -3.02
C ARG A 236 -12.48 -14.05 -3.43
N GLN A 237 -13.70 -14.37 -2.97
CA GLN A 237 -14.41 -15.59 -3.41
C GLN A 237 -14.76 -15.53 -4.89
N TYR A 238 -15.24 -14.36 -5.38
CA TYR A 238 -15.55 -14.16 -6.79
C TYR A 238 -14.32 -14.31 -7.68
N ILE A 239 -13.24 -13.61 -7.40
CA ILE A 239 -11.96 -13.68 -8.13
C ILE A 239 -11.38 -15.09 -8.04
N ILE A 240 -11.41 -15.76 -6.89
CA ILE A 240 -11.00 -17.17 -6.81
C ILE A 240 -11.88 -18.04 -7.70
N ASN A 241 -13.20 -17.80 -7.74
CA ASN A 241 -14.11 -18.55 -8.60
C ASN A 241 -13.91 -18.24 -10.09
N GLU A 242 -13.68 -16.98 -10.47
CA GLU A 242 -13.37 -16.56 -11.84
C GLU A 242 -12.02 -17.10 -12.27
N ILE A 243 -10.98 -17.04 -11.43
CA ILE A 243 -9.68 -17.65 -11.70
C ILE A 243 -9.79 -19.17 -11.79
N LYS A 244 -10.64 -19.81 -10.97
CA LYS A 244 -10.91 -21.25 -11.10
C LYS A 244 -11.61 -21.56 -12.42
N SER A 245 -12.66 -20.81 -12.75
CA SER A 245 -13.41 -20.96 -14.00
C SER A 245 -12.51 -20.72 -15.22
N PHE A 246 -11.62 -19.73 -15.13
CA PHE A 246 -10.59 -19.47 -16.12
C PHE A 246 -9.65 -20.66 -16.23
N ALA A 247 -9.05 -21.11 -15.12
CA ALA A 247 -8.12 -22.22 -15.10
C ALA A 247 -8.75 -23.52 -15.61
N ASP A 248 -10.04 -23.77 -15.31
CA ASP A 248 -10.79 -24.93 -15.80
C ASP A 248 -10.78 -25.04 -17.33
N ASN A 249 -10.74 -23.91 -18.06
CA ASN A 249 -10.62 -23.89 -19.53
C ASN A 249 -9.26 -24.38 -20.06
N TYR A 250 -8.26 -24.51 -19.18
CA TYR A 250 -6.87 -24.83 -19.53
C TYR A 250 -6.32 -26.06 -18.81
N LYS A 251 -7.04 -26.66 -17.86
CA LYS A 251 -6.59 -27.85 -17.10
C LYS A 251 -6.24 -29.07 -17.96
N THR A 252 -6.85 -29.19 -19.14
CA THR A 252 -6.60 -30.30 -20.08
C THR A 252 -5.62 -29.94 -21.19
N LYS A 253 -4.98 -28.77 -21.11
CA LYS A 253 -4.07 -28.25 -22.13
C LYS A 253 -2.63 -28.24 -21.64
N LYS A 254 -1.67 -28.19 -22.56
CA LYS A 254 -0.25 -27.90 -22.28
C LYS A 254 -0.08 -26.39 -22.15
N VAL A 255 0.11 -25.90 -20.92
CA VAL A 255 0.18 -24.47 -20.61
C VAL A 255 1.62 -24.03 -20.39
N ILE A 256 2.04 -22.96 -21.05
CA ILE A 256 3.20 -22.18 -20.61
C ILE A 256 2.68 -21.06 -19.71
N LEU A 257 3.19 -21.01 -18.48
CA LEU A 257 2.90 -19.93 -17.55
C LEU A 257 3.96 -18.84 -17.67
N TYR A 258 3.55 -17.62 -18.02
CA TYR A 258 4.45 -16.48 -18.16
C TYR A 258 4.30 -15.48 -17.00
N GLY A 259 5.41 -15.17 -16.33
CA GLY A 259 5.52 -14.17 -15.28
C GLY A 259 5.50 -14.77 -13.86
N ALA A 260 6.58 -14.56 -13.11
CA ALA A 260 6.77 -15.02 -11.73
C ALA A 260 6.13 -14.08 -10.71
N SER A 261 4.88 -13.67 -10.90
CA SER A 261 4.17 -12.73 -10.00
C SER A 261 3.42 -13.44 -8.86
N GLU A 262 2.98 -12.73 -7.83
CA GLU A 262 2.07 -13.30 -6.82
C GLU A 262 0.76 -13.83 -7.44
N PHE A 263 0.28 -13.23 -8.53
CA PHE A 263 -0.89 -13.71 -9.25
C PHE A 263 -0.64 -15.10 -9.88
N ALA A 264 0.60 -15.37 -10.29
CA ALA A 264 1.02 -16.68 -10.76
C ALA A 264 0.90 -17.77 -9.69
N SER A 265 1.10 -17.44 -8.40
CA SER A 265 0.97 -18.41 -7.29
C SER A 265 -0.42 -19.06 -7.24
N ILE A 266 -1.48 -18.29 -7.54
CA ILE A 266 -2.87 -18.75 -7.53
C ILE A 266 -3.11 -19.70 -8.72
N LEU A 267 -2.60 -19.35 -9.90
CA LEU A 267 -2.72 -20.16 -11.12
C LEU A 267 -1.92 -21.45 -11.04
N ILE A 268 -0.71 -21.42 -10.44
CA ILE A 268 0.15 -22.61 -10.27
C ILE A 268 -0.59 -23.72 -9.53
N GLY A 269 -1.33 -23.39 -8.47
CA GLY A 269 -2.11 -24.37 -7.74
C GLY A 269 -3.29 -24.95 -8.53
N GLN A 270 -3.88 -24.20 -9.46
CA GLN A 270 -5.03 -24.65 -10.25
C GLN A 270 -4.64 -25.36 -11.56
N LEU A 271 -3.46 -25.04 -12.10
CA LEU A 271 -2.95 -25.54 -13.37
C LEU A 271 -1.71 -26.44 -13.18
N SER A 272 -1.47 -26.95 -11.96
CA SER A 272 -0.21 -27.63 -11.61
C SER A 272 0.22 -28.70 -12.62
N ASP A 273 -0.74 -29.49 -13.07
CA ASP A 273 -0.56 -30.64 -13.96
C ASP A 273 -0.58 -30.24 -15.45
N ALA A 274 -1.10 -29.06 -15.75
CA ALA A 274 -1.18 -28.48 -17.10
C ALA A 274 0.07 -27.66 -17.46
N ILE A 275 0.76 -27.09 -16.47
CA ILE A 275 1.94 -26.25 -16.70
C ILE A 275 3.14 -27.12 -17.12
N VAL A 276 3.52 -26.99 -18.39
CA VAL A 276 4.68 -27.69 -18.98
C VAL A 276 5.97 -26.88 -18.89
N LEU A 277 5.86 -25.54 -18.83
CA LEU A 277 6.99 -24.63 -18.66
C LEU A 277 6.53 -23.37 -17.93
N SER A 278 7.40 -22.83 -17.07
CA SER A 278 7.22 -21.52 -16.45
C SER A 278 8.33 -20.59 -16.95
N VAL A 279 7.97 -19.38 -17.37
CA VAL A 279 8.87 -18.43 -18.03
C VAL A 279 8.75 -17.06 -17.40
N ASP A 280 9.86 -16.35 -17.23
CA ASP A 280 9.86 -14.95 -16.85
C ASP A 280 10.88 -14.17 -17.68
N TYR A 281 10.59 -12.91 -18.00
CA TYR A 281 11.52 -12.04 -18.74
C TYR A 281 12.86 -11.84 -18.02
N ALA A 282 12.85 -11.80 -16.68
CA ALA A 282 14.05 -11.60 -15.88
C ALA A 282 14.90 -12.88 -15.74
N ALA A 283 14.44 -14.02 -16.25
CA ALA A 283 15.22 -15.25 -16.24
C ALA A 283 16.12 -15.36 -17.49
N SER A 284 17.31 -15.94 -17.29
CA SER A 284 18.30 -16.23 -18.34
C SER A 284 18.79 -17.68 -18.23
N GLU A 285 19.68 -18.11 -19.13
CA GLU A 285 20.29 -19.46 -19.05
C GLU A 285 21.08 -19.64 -17.75
N ASP A 286 21.76 -18.59 -17.30
CA ASP A 286 22.61 -18.59 -16.11
C ASP A 286 21.83 -18.24 -14.83
N HIS A 287 20.60 -17.74 -14.95
CA HIS A 287 19.81 -17.25 -13.82
C HIS A 287 18.32 -17.61 -13.95
N GLN A 288 17.90 -18.62 -13.20
CA GLN A 288 16.49 -19.00 -13.07
C GLN A 288 15.88 -18.36 -11.82
N ILE A 289 14.58 -18.06 -11.89
CA ILE A 289 13.83 -17.49 -10.77
C ILE A 289 13.07 -18.62 -10.09
N ALA A 290 13.47 -18.99 -8.87
CA ALA A 290 12.76 -19.98 -8.07
C ALA A 290 11.70 -19.29 -7.19
N ARG A 291 10.42 -19.52 -7.48
CA ARG A 291 9.31 -18.92 -6.73
C ARG A 291 8.08 -19.83 -6.75
N PHE A 292 7.35 -19.88 -5.64
CA PHE A 292 6.11 -20.68 -5.51
C PHE A 292 6.26 -22.18 -5.85
N GLY A 293 7.43 -22.75 -5.59
CA GLY A 293 7.72 -24.15 -5.92
C GLY A 293 7.91 -24.43 -7.42
N LYS A 294 8.06 -23.39 -8.26
CA LYS A 294 8.41 -23.48 -9.67
C LYS A 294 9.72 -22.77 -9.95
N CYS A 295 10.41 -23.20 -11.00
CA CYS A 295 11.56 -22.49 -11.57
C CYS A 295 11.10 -21.83 -12.87
N PHE A 296 11.23 -20.52 -12.95
CA PHE A 296 10.93 -19.74 -14.14
C PHE A 296 12.21 -19.58 -14.96
N CYS A 297 12.11 -19.97 -16.23
CA CYS A 297 13.23 -20.05 -17.16
C CYS A 297 13.16 -18.94 -18.22
N ALA A 298 14.22 -18.84 -19.03
CA ALA A 298 14.35 -17.83 -20.06
C ALA A 298 13.29 -17.97 -21.18
N PRO A 299 12.80 -16.86 -21.77
CA PRO A 299 11.73 -16.88 -22.77
C PRO A 299 12.01 -17.61 -24.09
N HIS A 300 13.27 -17.79 -24.48
CA HIS A 300 13.60 -18.48 -25.73
C HIS A 300 13.14 -19.95 -25.73
N LEU A 301 13.07 -20.59 -24.55
CA LEU A 301 12.63 -21.97 -24.38
C LEU A 301 11.16 -22.21 -24.78
N ILE A 302 10.37 -21.15 -24.92
CA ILE A 302 9.00 -21.22 -25.45
C ILE A 302 8.98 -21.89 -26.83
N ARG A 303 9.98 -21.61 -27.68
CA ARG A 303 10.07 -22.12 -29.06
C ARG A 303 10.25 -23.64 -29.14
N GLU A 304 10.85 -24.20 -28.10
CA GLU A 304 11.25 -25.62 -28.04
C GLU A 304 10.26 -26.45 -27.23
N THR A 305 9.34 -25.80 -26.53
CA THR A 305 8.37 -26.45 -25.66
C THR A 305 7.06 -26.61 -26.41
N GLU A 306 6.58 -27.85 -26.54
CA GLU A 306 5.25 -28.11 -27.09
C GLU A 306 4.16 -27.59 -26.13
N HIS A 307 3.31 -26.70 -26.61
CA HIS A 307 2.25 -26.07 -25.80
C HIS A 307 1.03 -25.71 -26.66
N ASP A 308 -0.12 -25.61 -26.01
CA ASP A 308 -1.39 -25.21 -26.64
C ASP A 308 -1.71 -23.73 -26.39
N VAL A 309 -1.14 -23.13 -25.35
CA VAL A 309 -1.44 -21.75 -24.92
C VAL A 309 -0.33 -21.18 -24.03
N ILE A 310 -0.13 -19.86 -24.12
CA ILE A 310 0.58 -19.11 -23.09
C ILE A 310 -0.44 -18.41 -22.19
N VAL A 311 -0.41 -18.70 -20.89
CA VAL A 311 -1.18 -17.98 -19.88
C VAL A 311 -0.26 -16.96 -19.21
N VAL A 312 -0.57 -15.68 -19.40
CA VAL A 312 0.18 -14.55 -18.85
C VAL A 312 -0.38 -14.19 -17.48
N ALA A 313 0.45 -14.33 -16.46
CA ALA A 313 0.12 -14.09 -15.05
C ALA A 313 0.71 -12.76 -14.52
N VAL A 314 1.04 -11.83 -15.41
CA VAL A 314 1.45 -10.47 -15.07
C VAL A 314 0.42 -9.48 -15.63
N THR A 315 0.19 -8.39 -14.92
CA THR A 315 -0.85 -7.41 -15.25
C THR A 315 -0.25 -6.15 -15.88
N GLY A 316 -1.06 -5.40 -16.63
CA GLY A 316 -0.73 -4.05 -17.12
C GLY A 316 0.33 -3.98 -18.22
N ARG A 317 0.68 -5.13 -18.83
CA ARG A 317 1.71 -5.21 -19.89
C ARG A 317 1.21 -5.91 -21.15
N LYS A 318 -0.10 -5.99 -21.35
CA LYS A 318 -0.73 -6.72 -22.44
C LYS A 318 -0.16 -6.37 -23.82
N ASP A 319 -0.16 -5.08 -24.17
CA ASP A 319 0.28 -4.64 -25.51
C ASP A 319 1.76 -4.94 -25.77
N GLU A 320 2.60 -4.80 -24.74
CA GLU A 320 4.03 -5.14 -24.81
C GLU A 320 4.24 -6.65 -24.95
N LEU A 321 3.54 -7.44 -24.13
CA LEU A 321 3.74 -8.88 -24.04
C LEU A 321 3.13 -9.63 -25.22
N ILE A 322 2.04 -9.16 -25.82
CA ILE A 322 1.49 -9.75 -27.04
C ILE A 322 2.57 -9.76 -28.12
N HIS A 323 3.19 -8.62 -28.39
CA HIS A 323 4.22 -8.53 -29.43
C HIS A 323 5.44 -9.38 -29.09
N PHE A 324 5.93 -9.27 -27.86
CA PHE A 324 7.08 -10.03 -27.38
C PHE A 324 6.87 -11.55 -27.48
N LEU A 325 5.77 -12.07 -26.94
CA LEU A 325 5.48 -13.50 -26.89
C LEU A 325 5.12 -14.08 -28.27
N SER A 326 4.47 -13.30 -29.13
CA SER A 326 4.21 -13.68 -30.53
C SER A 326 5.51 -13.90 -31.32
N GLY A 327 6.62 -13.33 -30.86
CA GLY A 327 7.95 -13.62 -31.40
C GLY A 327 8.48 -15.03 -31.09
N TYR A 328 7.86 -15.77 -30.18
CA TYR A 328 8.29 -17.11 -29.77
C TYR A 328 7.29 -18.22 -30.13
N THR A 329 6.02 -17.89 -30.37
CA THR A 329 4.99 -18.87 -30.69
C THR A 329 3.88 -18.27 -31.55
N SER A 330 3.22 -19.10 -32.33
CA SER A 330 1.96 -18.77 -33.01
C SER A 330 0.72 -19.22 -32.21
N GLN A 331 0.92 -19.90 -31.08
CA GLN A 331 -0.18 -20.37 -30.23
C GLN A 331 -0.88 -19.20 -29.52
N PRO A 332 -2.14 -19.37 -29.10
CA PRO A 332 -2.88 -18.35 -28.39
C PRO A 332 -2.15 -17.85 -27.14
N ILE A 333 -2.19 -16.53 -26.93
CA ILE A 333 -1.71 -15.87 -25.71
C ILE A 333 -2.94 -15.35 -24.98
N THR A 334 -3.14 -15.83 -23.76
CA THR A 334 -4.25 -15.44 -22.91
C THR A 334 -3.75 -14.68 -21.70
N PHE A 335 -4.40 -13.57 -21.39
CA PHE A 335 -4.06 -12.71 -20.27
C PHE A 335 -4.98 -13.02 -19.11
N ALA A 336 -4.45 -13.62 -18.04
CA ALA A 336 -5.26 -13.97 -16.88
C ALA A 336 -5.81 -12.72 -16.15
N GLU A 337 -5.22 -11.54 -16.40
CA GLU A 337 -5.76 -10.26 -15.94
C GLU A 337 -7.14 -9.93 -16.52
N GLU A 338 -7.52 -10.49 -17.68
CA GLU A 338 -8.86 -10.31 -18.26
C GLU A 338 -9.97 -10.90 -17.39
N CYS A 339 -9.64 -11.82 -16.47
CA CYS A 339 -10.58 -12.39 -15.51
C CYS A 339 -10.71 -11.55 -14.23
N LEU A 340 -9.92 -10.48 -14.11
CA LEU A 340 -9.97 -9.55 -13.00
C LEU A 340 -10.89 -8.34 -13.28
N PHE A 341 -11.50 -8.25 -14.47
CA PHE A 341 -12.28 -7.09 -14.94
C PHE A 341 -13.69 -7.43 -15.39
#